data_AF-A0A8C9HJI7-F1
#
_entry.id   AF-A0A8C9HJI7-F1
#
_cell.length_a   1.000
_cell.length_b   1.000
_cell.length_c   1.000
_cell.angle_alpha   90.00
_cell.angle_beta   90.00
_cell.angle_gamma   90.00
#
_symmetry.space_group_name_H-M   'P 1'
#
loop_
_entity.id
_entity.type
_entity.pdbx_description
1 polymer ?
#
loop_
_entity_poly.entity_id
_entity_poly.type
_entity_poly.pdbx_seq_one_letter_code
_entity_poly.pdbx_strand_id
1 'polypeptide(L)'
;MHLPRAHAKVWHLYNTSFRPTQGGQVSIALSSHWISPRRMTDHSIKECQKSMDFVLGWFAKPIFIDGDYPESMKNNLSSLLPDFTEPEKKFIKGTADFFALSFGPTLSFQLLDPHMKFRQLESPSLRQLLSWIDLEYNHPQIFIVENGWFVSGTTKRDDAKYMYYLKKFIMETLKAIKLDGVDVIGYTAWSLMDGFEWHRGYSIRRGLFYVDFLSQEKMLLPKSSALFYQKLIEKNGFPPLPENQPLEGTFPCDFAWGIVDNYIQTIQLILQAVSDLNPHPFHLKDDWLTPVIPALWEAEVGRSRQEIKTILANMVKLRLY
;
A
#
# COMPACT_ATOMS: atom_id res chain seq x y z
N MET A 1 26.67 -15.15 -6.92
CA MET A 1 27.77 -15.57 -6.01
C MET A 1 28.72 -14.43 -5.66
N HIS A 2 29.27 -13.70 -6.62
CA HIS A 2 30.32 -12.70 -6.35
C HIS A 2 29.84 -11.34 -5.83
N LEU A 3 28.55 -11.02 -6.01
CA LEU A 3 28.01 -9.69 -5.69
C LEU A 3 28.12 -9.32 -4.19
N PRO A 4 27.69 -10.17 -3.22
CA PRO A 4 27.87 -9.84 -1.79
C PRO A 4 29.34 -9.66 -1.39
N ARG A 5 30.24 -10.49 -1.95
CA ARG A 5 31.70 -10.39 -1.69
C ARG A 5 32.29 -9.10 -2.26
N ALA A 6 31.89 -8.72 -3.47
CA ALA A 6 32.35 -7.49 -4.12
C ALA A 6 31.85 -6.26 -3.34
N HIS A 7 30.57 -6.25 -2.97
CA HIS A 7 29.97 -5.22 -2.12
C HIS A 7 30.73 -5.06 -0.80
N ALA A 8 30.92 -6.15 -0.05
CA ALA A 8 31.63 -6.13 1.22
C ALA A 8 33.06 -5.57 1.07
N LYS A 9 33.80 -5.96 0.01
CA LYS A 9 35.13 -5.40 -0.27
C LYS A 9 35.10 -3.88 -0.47
N VAL A 10 34.12 -3.37 -1.21
CA VAL A 10 33.97 -1.92 -1.45
C VAL A 10 33.57 -1.18 -0.18
N TRP A 11 32.68 -1.75 0.63
CA TRP A 11 32.31 -1.15 1.92
C TRP A 11 33.51 -1.07 2.86
N HIS A 12 34.29 -2.15 2.99
CA HIS A 12 35.50 -2.15 3.84
C HIS A 12 36.58 -1.19 3.30
N LEU A 13 36.75 -1.10 1.98
CA LEU A 13 37.62 -0.11 1.34
C LEU A 13 37.18 1.31 1.72
N TYR A 14 35.89 1.64 1.58
CA TYR A 14 35.37 2.95 1.97
C TYR A 14 35.59 3.20 3.47
N ASN A 15 35.22 2.24 4.31
CA ASN A 15 35.29 2.35 5.76
C ASN A 15 36.71 2.61 6.27
N THR A 16 37.71 1.95 5.67
CA THR A 16 39.11 2.04 6.11
C THR A 16 39.87 3.18 5.47
N SER A 17 39.62 3.47 4.19
CA SER A 17 40.46 4.37 3.40
C SER A 17 39.86 5.76 3.19
N PHE A 18 38.53 5.91 3.29
CA PHE A 18 37.83 7.15 2.90
C PHE A 18 36.91 7.72 3.97
N ARG A 19 36.24 6.88 4.76
CA ARG A 19 35.28 7.32 5.78
C ARG A 19 35.89 8.28 6.82
N PRO A 20 37.13 8.09 7.33
CA PRO A 20 37.72 9.02 8.30
C PRO A 20 37.90 10.45 7.79
N THR A 21 38.01 10.65 6.47
CA THR A 21 38.24 11.97 5.86
C THR A 21 36.99 12.53 5.18
N GLN A 22 36.09 11.68 4.69
CA GLN A 22 34.89 12.10 3.95
C GLN A 22 33.60 12.11 4.78
N GLY A 23 33.50 11.24 5.80
CA GLY A 23 32.32 11.17 6.68
C GLY A 23 31.02 10.69 6.03
N GLY A 24 31.05 10.17 4.80
CA GLY A 24 29.87 9.68 4.10
C GLY A 24 29.38 8.31 4.56
N GLN A 25 28.27 7.87 4.00
CA GLN A 25 27.65 6.55 4.23
C GLN A 25 27.58 5.72 2.94
N VAL A 26 27.65 4.40 3.07
CA VAL A 26 27.63 3.41 1.98
C VAL A 26 26.59 2.33 2.29
N SER A 27 25.78 2.00 1.28
CA SER A 27 24.80 0.92 1.31
C SER A 27 24.72 0.25 -0.08
N ILE A 28 23.82 -0.70 -0.24
CA ILE A 28 23.50 -1.39 -1.49
C ILE A 28 22.00 -1.33 -1.75
N ALA A 29 21.61 -0.89 -2.96
CA ALA A 29 20.22 -0.85 -3.37
C ALA A 29 19.68 -2.28 -3.56
N LEU A 30 18.78 -2.70 -2.68
CA LEU A 30 18.13 -4.01 -2.74
C LEU A 30 16.69 -3.83 -3.20
N SER A 31 16.33 -4.49 -4.30
CA SER A 31 14.95 -4.47 -4.81
C SER A 31 14.14 -5.63 -4.25
N SER A 32 12.85 -5.38 -4.03
CA SER A 32 11.91 -6.45 -3.66
C SER A 32 10.51 -6.18 -4.20
N HIS A 33 9.69 -7.23 -4.17
CA HIS A 33 8.23 -7.15 -4.31
C HIS A 33 7.59 -7.24 -2.92
N TRP A 34 6.27 -7.19 -2.87
CA TRP A 34 5.53 -7.64 -1.71
C TRP A 34 4.57 -8.76 -2.10
N ILE A 35 4.36 -9.69 -1.18
CA ILE A 35 3.54 -10.88 -1.39
C ILE A 35 2.49 -10.97 -0.28
N SER A 36 1.29 -11.41 -0.62
CA SER A 36 0.19 -11.63 0.31
C SER A 36 -0.32 -13.07 0.18
N PRO A 37 -0.70 -13.70 1.29
CA PRO A 37 -1.12 -15.10 1.26
C PRO A 37 -2.46 -15.22 0.54
N ARG A 38 -2.63 -16.28 -0.28
CA ARG A 38 -3.93 -16.54 -0.95
C ARG A 38 -5.06 -16.80 0.03
N ARG A 39 -4.72 -17.41 1.17
CA ARG A 39 -5.62 -17.70 2.30
C ARG A 39 -4.82 -17.48 3.57
N MET A 40 -5.45 -17.02 4.65
CA MET A 40 -4.81 -16.80 5.95
C MET A 40 -4.52 -18.12 6.69
N THR A 41 -3.82 -19.04 6.04
CA THR A 41 -3.33 -20.30 6.60
C THR A 41 -1.83 -20.21 6.85
N ASP A 42 -1.34 -20.91 7.89
CA ASP A 42 0.08 -20.92 8.23
C ASP A 42 0.97 -21.35 7.06
N HIS A 43 0.49 -22.30 6.24
CA HIS A 43 1.19 -22.71 5.03
C HIS A 43 1.38 -21.54 4.05
N SER A 44 0.31 -20.80 3.75
CA SER A 44 0.38 -19.67 2.80
C SER A 44 1.28 -18.54 3.33
N ILE A 45 1.28 -18.31 4.65
CA ILE A 45 2.15 -17.34 5.32
C ILE A 45 3.61 -17.77 5.23
N LYS A 46 3.93 -19.04 5.49
CA LYS A 46 5.29 -19.58 5.34
C LYS A 46 5.80 -19.49 3.89
N GLU A 47 4.94 -19.73 2.90
CA GLU A 47 5.30 -19.54 1.49
C GLU A 47 5.51 -18.07 1.12
N CYS A 48 4.78 -17.14 1.75
CA CYS A 48 5.05 -15.69 1.63
C CYS A 48 6.43 -15.35 2.18
N GLN A 49 6.77 -15.81 3.39
CA GLN A 49 8.09 -15.59 3.98
C GLN A 49 9.21 -16.15 3.07
N LYS A 50 9.02 -17.37 2.55
CA LYS A 50 9.96 -17.97 1.61
C LYS A 50 10.13 -17.11 0.34
N SER A 51 9.05 -16.52 -0.17
CA SER A 51 9.12 -15.58 -1.31
C SER A 51 9.98 -14.36 -1.00
N MET A 52 9.80 -13.77 0.19
CA MET A 52 10.60 -12.63 0.64
C MET A 52 12.07 -12.98 0.85
N ASP A 53 12.36 -14.15 1.44
CA ASP A 53 13.71 -14.65 1.62
C ASP A 53 14.44 -14.85 0.29
N PHE A 54 13.76 -15.44 -0.70
CA PHE A 54 14.36 -15.76 -2.00
C PHE A 54 14.67 -14.53 -2.85
N VAL A 55 14.05 -13.39 -2.57
CA VAL A 55 14.26 -12.14 -3.32
C VAL A 55 15.06 -11.14 -2.53
N LEU A 56 14.53 -10.68 -1.39
CA LEU A 56 15.19 -9.67 -0.56
C LEU A 56 16.21 -10.30 0.37
N GLY A 57 15.82 -11.36 1.09
CA GLY A 57 16.68 -12.06 2.05
C GLY A 57 17.95 -12.62 1.43
N TRP A 58 17.93 -12.96 0.14
CA TRP A 58 19.09 -13.47 -0.62
C TRP A 58 20.31 -12.54 -0.48
N PHE A 59 20.08 -11.22 -0.51
CA PHE A 59 21.14 -10.23 -0.35
C PHE A 59 21.10 -9.55 1.01
N ALA A 60 19.91 -9.30 1.55
CA ALA A 60 19.75 -8.55 2.78
C ALA A 60 20.22 -9.33 4.02
N LYS A 61 19.83 -10.59 4.20
CA LYS A 61 20.22 -11.35 5.41
C LYS A 61 21.73 -11.48 5.58
N PRO A 62 22.53 -11.84 4.55
CA PRO A 62 23.99 -11.85 4.68
C PRO A 62 24.56 -10.50 5.13
N ILE A 63 23.99 -9.39 4.69
CA ILE A 63 24.54 -8.05 4.97
C ILE A 63 24.08 -7.54 6.34
N PHE A 64 22.82 -7.71 6.70
CA PHE A 64 22.22 -7.05 7.86
C PHE A 64 22.13 -7.94 9.11
N ILE A 65 22.23 -9.28 8.99
CA ILE A 65 21.99 -10.20 10.12
C ILE A 65 23.25 -10.94 10.56
N ASP A 66 23.67 -11.96 9.80
CA ASP A 66 24.63 -12.96 10.27
C ASP A 66 25.74 -13.31 9.27
N GLY A 67 25.72 -12.74 8.06
CA GLY A 67 26.73 -13.04 7.04
C GLY A 67 26.37 -14.21 6.13
N ASP A 68 25.26 -14.92 6.38
CA ASP A 68 24.91 -16.14 5.67
C ASP A 68 23.58 -16.02 4.92
N TYR A 69 23.36 -16.91 3.94
CA TYR A 69 22.10 -16.94 3.19
C TYR A 69 20.93 -17.42 4.07
N PRO A 70 19.68 -17.06 3.71
CA PRO A 70 18.48 -17.53 4.41
C PRO A 70 18.40 -19.06 4.50
N GLU A 71 17.96 -19.57 5.64
CA GLU A 71 17.77 -21.00 5.88
C GLU A 71 16.81 -21.62 4.85
N SER A 72 15.76 -20.89 4.48
CA SER A 72 14.80 -21.31 3.46
C SER A 72 15.45 -21.54 2.09
N MET A 73 16.44 -20.73 1.71
CA MET A 73 17.22 -20.90 0.49
C MET A 73 18.21 -22.06 0.60
N LYS A 74 18.98 -22.14 1.69
CA LYS A 74 19.94 -23.24 1.92
C LYS A 74 19.26 -24.61 1.86
N ASN A 75 18.06 -24.73 2.43
CA ASN A 75 17.29 -25.98 2.42
C ASN A 75 16.76 -26.36 1.03
N ASN A 76 16.46 -25.40 0.17
CA ASN A 76 15.84 -25.66 -1.13
C ASN A 76 16.87 -25.77 -2.28
N LEU A 77 17.97 -25.03 -2.17
CA LEU A 77 18.98 -24.87 -3.22
C LEU A 77 20.32 -25.55 -2.87
N SER A 78 20.34 -26.44 -1.88
CA SER A 78 21.53 -27.00 -1.22
C SER A 78 22.79 -27.15 -2.09
N SER A 79 22.71 -27.81 -3.25
CA SER A 79 23.88 -28.04 -4.12
C SER A 79 24.16 -26.91 -5.13
N LEU A 80 23.19 -26.04 -5.39
CA LEU A 80 23.29 -24.93 -6.35
C LEU A 80 23.67 -23.61 -5.68
N LEU A 81 23.42 -23.48 -4.37
CA LEU A 81 23.76 -22.31 -3.58
C LEU A 81 25.19 -22.45 -3.05
N PRO A 82 26.10 -21.53 -3.39
CA PRO A 82 27.46 -21.57 -2.88
C PRO A 82 27.51 -21.27 -1.38
N ASP A 83 28.45 -21.90 -0.69
CA ASP A 83 28.67 -21.65 0.74
C ASP A 83 29.58 -20.45 1.00
N PHE A 84 29.28 -19.71 2.06
CA PHE A 84 30.21 -18.76 2.66
C PHE A 84 31.04 -19.44 3.74
N THR A 85 32.35 -19.25 3.70
CA THR A 85 33.22 -19.64 4.81
C THR A 85 32.96 -18.75 6.04
N GLU A 86 33.25 -19.21 7.24
CA GLU A 86 33.06 -18.41 8.46
C GLU A 86 33.77 -17.03 8.43
N PRO A 87 35.01 -16.91 7.90
CA PRO A 87 35.63 -15.60 7.70
C PRO A 87 34.85 -14.71 6.73
N GLU A 88 34.26 -15.27 5.67
CA GLU A 88 33.48 -14.51 4.70
C GLU A 88 32.15 -14.02 5.29
N LYS A 89 31.45 -14.85 6.07
CA LYS A 89 30.23 -14.44 6.77
C LYS A 89 30.50 -13.22 7.65
N LYS A 90 31.58 -13.28 8.44
CA LYS A 90 32.03 -12.16 9.28
C LYS A 90 32.43 -10.92 8.48
N PHE A 91 33.01 -11.11 7.30
CA PHE A 91 33.43 -10.02 6.42
C PHE A 91 32.24 -9.33 5.74
N ILE A 92 31.18 -10.05 5.43
CA ILE A 92 29.98 -9.53 4.73
C ILE A 92 29.00 -8.89 5.72
N LYS A 93 28.84 -9.46 6.91
CA LYS A 93 27.95 -8.92 7.94
C LYS A 93 28.31 -7.48 8.30
N GLY A 94 27.30 -6.61 8.37
CA GLY A 94 27.42 -5.22 8.79
C GLY A 94 28.01 -4.29 7.72
N THR A 95 28.03 -4.71 6.45
CA THR A 95 28.62 -3.91 5.35
C THR A 95 27.63 -2.94 4.70
N ALA A 96 26.73 -2.35 5.49
CA ALA A 96 25.82 -1.30 5.03
C ALA A 96 25.46 -0.37 6.21
N ASP A 97 25.52 0.94 5.96
CA ASP A 97 25.27 1.94 7.01
C ASP A 97 23.78 2.27 7.18
N PHE A 98 22.97 1.95 6.17
CA PHE A 98 21.50 2.07 6.15
C PHE A 98 20.93 1.03 5.18
N PHE A 99 19.63 0.78 5.21
CA PHE A 99 18.93 -0.12 4.30
C PHE A 99 18.44 0.65 3.06
N ALA A 100 19.08 0.47 1.91
CA ALA A 100 18.67 1.10 0.66
C ALA A 100 17.63 0.24 -0.08
N LEU A 101 16.36 0.65 -0.04
CA LEU A 101 15.25 -0.08 -0.65
C LEU A 101 14.90 0.44 -2.04
N SER A 102 14.86 -0.45 -3.03
CA SER A 102 14.21 -0.23 -4.33
C SER A 102 12.86 -0.95 -4.37
N PHE A 103 11.79 -0.22 -4.64
CA PHE A 103 10.45 -0.80 -4.78
C PHE A 103 9.71 -0.15 -5.95
N GLY A 104 9.42 -0.90 -7.00
CA GLY A 104 8.81 -0.35 -8.20
C GLY A 104 8.63 -1.38 -9.32
N PRO A 105 8.26 -0.93 -10.53
CA PRO A 105 7.94 -1.81 -11.66
C PRO A 105 9.18 -2.43 -12.34
N THR A 106 10.35 -2.32 -11.70
CA THR A 106 11.58 -2.98 -12.13
C THR A 106 11.45 -4.48 -11.88
N LEU A 107 11.20 -4.87 -10.62
CA LEU A 107 10.92 -6.26 -10.25
C LEU A 107 9.43 -6.56 -10.26
N SER A 108 8.63 -5.73 -9.59
CA SER A 108 7.23 -6.04 -9.32
C SER A 108 6.40 -6.14 -10.60
N PHE A 109 5.65 -7.25 -10.71
CA PHE A 109 4.78 -7.63 -11.82
C PHE A 109 5.49 -7.76 -13.17
N GLN A 110 6.83 -7.82 -13.18
CA GLN A 110 7.60 -7.81 -14.41
C GLN A 110 8.77 -8.79 -14.43
N LEU A 111 9.84 -8.54 -13.66
CA LEU A 111 11.06 -9.35 -13.68
C LEU A 111 11.11 -10.41 -12.57
N LEU A 112 10.13 -10.41 -11.66
CA LEU A 112 10.00 -11.43 -10.63
C LEU A 112 9.74 -12.80 -11.27
N ASP A 113 10.60 -13.78 -10.99
CA ASP A 113 10.39 -15.16 -11.40
C ASP A 113 9.07 -15.70 -10.79
N PRO A 114 8.14 -16.22 -11.61
CA PRO A 114 6.85 -16.69 -11.11
C PRO A 114 6.95 -17.85 -10.12
N HIS A 115 8.01 -18.66 -10.16
CA HIS A 115 8.26 -19.73 -9.20
C HIS A 115 8.64 -19.20 -7.81
N MET A 116 9.30 -18.04 -7.76
CA MET A 116 9.68 -17.37 -6.50
C MET A 116 8.50 -16.71 -5.78
N LYS A 117 7.30 -16.70 -6.38
CA LYS A 117 6.05 -16.32 -5.70
C LYS A 117 5.46 -17.43 -4.82
N PHE A 118 5.93 -18.67 -4.96
CA PHE A 118 5.44 -19.84 -4.21
C PHE A 118 3.90 -19.95 -4.16
N ARG A 119 3.27 -19.70 -5.32
CA ARG A 119 1.80 -19.72 -5.53
C ARG A 119 1.01 -18.71 -4.68
N GLN A 120 1.66 -17.68 -4.15
CA GLN A 120 1.01 -16.59 -3.42
C GLN A 120 0.69 -15.40 -4.34
N LEU A 121 0.10 -14.34 -3.79
CA LEU A 121 -0.37 -13.18 -4.54
C LEU A 121 0.64 -12.04 -4.43
N GLU A 122 1.13 -11.55 -5.56
CA GLU A 122 1.95 -10.34 -5.57
C GLU A 122 1.08 -9.10 -5.31
N SER A 123 1.59 -8.16 -4.53
CA SER A 123 0.87 -6.97 -4.07
C SER A 123 1.80 -5.74 -4.08
N PRO A 124 1.31 -4.55 -4.48
CA PRO A 124 2.11 -3.33 -4.47
C PRO A 124 2.09 -2.63 -3.09
N SER A 125 2.10 -3.38 -1.98
CA SER A 125 1.96 -2.83 -0.62
C SER A 125 3.31 -2.42 -0.03
N LEU A 126 3.71 -1.17 -0.24
CA LEU A 126 4.96 -0.63 0.28
C LEU A 126 4.99 -0.57 1.82
N ARG A 127 3.87 -0.21 2.47
CA ARG A 127 3.81 -0.11 3.94
C ARG A 127 4.16 -1.43 4.62
N GLN A 128 3.54 -2.53 4.17
CA GLN A 128 3.79 -3.84 4.76
C GLN A 128 5.22 -4.33 4.50
N LEU A 129 5.78 -4.02 3.32
CA LEU A 129 7.19 -4.30 3.04
C LEU A 129 8.12 -3.54 3.98
N LEU A 130 7.86 -2.24 4.22
CA LEU A 130 8.63 -1.43 5.16
C LEU A 130 8.55 -2.00 6.58
N SER A 131 7.36 -2.36 7.06
CA SER A 131 7.21 -3.02 8.37
C SER A 131 7.87 -4.39 8.42
N TRP A 132 7.89 -5.16 7.33
CA TRP A 132 8.59 -6.44 7.27
C TRP A 132 10.11 -6.25 7.37
N ILE A 133 10.68 -5.28 6.64
CA ILE A 133 12.11 -4.92 6.72
C ILE A 133 12.47 -4.49 8.14
N ASP A 134 11.62 -3.67 8.75
CA ASP A 134 11.78 -3.19 10.13
C ASP A 134 11.91 -4.36 11.13
N LEU A 135 11.02 -5.34 11.02
CA LEU A 135 11.00 -6.52 11.89
C LEU A 135 12.16 -7.48 11.62
N GLU A 136 12.45 -7.76 10.36
CA GLU A 136 13.45 -8.76 9.96
C GLU A 136 14.89 -8.29 10.20
N TYR A 137 15.16 -6.99 10.01
CA TYR A 137 16.51 -6.44 10.02
C TYR A 137 16.80 -5.51 11.19
N ASN A 138 16.09 -5.73 12.31
CA ASN A 138 16.33 -5.07 13.59
C ASN A 138 16.20 -3.54 13.55
N HIS A 139 15.11 -3.04 12.97
CA HIS A 139 14.77 -1.62 12.91
C HIS A 139 15.90 -0.75 12.29
N PRO A 140 16.31 -1.03 11.03
CA PRO A 140 17.37 -0.24 10.39
C PRO A 140 16.83 1.10 9.92
N GLN A 141 17.72 2.08 9.72
CA GLN A 141 17.40 3.26 8.92
C GLN A 141 17.11 2.84 7.47
N ILE A 142 15.95 3.18 6.93
CA ILE A 142 15.55 2.82 5.56
C ILE A 142 15.58 4.05 4.67
N PHE A 143 16.34 3.98 3.58
CA PHE A 143 16.30 4.97 2.50
C PHE A 143 15.65 4.34 1.28
N ILE A 144 14.51 4.89 0.81
CA ILE A 144 13.85 4.41 -0.41
C ILE A 144 14.57 5.03 -1.62
N VAL A 145 15.50 4.29 -2.21
CA VAL A 145 16.38 4.77 -3.30
C VAL A 145 15.73 4.75 -4.68
N GLU A 146 14.64 3.99 -4.84
CA GLU A 146 13.85 3.95 -6.07
C GLU A 146 12.39 3.66 -5.74
N ASN A 147 11.48 4.57 -6.07
CA ASN A 147 10.05 4.30 -6.03
C ASN A 147 9.26 5.06 -7.09
N GLY A 148 8.16 4.47 -7.57
CA GLY A 148 7.32 5.04 -8.61
C GLY A 148 6.63 3.95 -9.41
N TRP A 149 5.96 4.34 -10.49
CA TRP A 149 5.32 3.39 -11.40
C TRP A 149 5.71 3.68 -12.86
N PHE A 150 4.93 3.21 -13.83
CA PHE A 150 5.12 3.54 -15.23
C PHE A 150 3.79 3.81 -15.95
N VAL A 151 3.89 4.53 -17.05
CA VAL A 151 2.82 4.77 -18.01
C VAL A 151 3.24 4.26 -19.40
N SER A 152 2.29 4.21 -20.32
CA SER A 152 2.57 3.86 -21.72
C SER A 152 3.55 4.87 -22.34
N GLY A 153 4.40 4.42 -23.26
CA GLY A 153 5.31 5.27 -24.04
C GLY A 153 4.60 6.35 -24.86
N THR A 154 3.30 6.20 -25.11
CA THR A 154 2.43 7.21 -25.75
C THR A 154 1.98 8.33 -24.80
N THR A 155 2.10 8.13 -23.49
CA THR A 155 1.73 9.13 -22.48
C THR A 155 2.77 10.25 -22.48
N LYS A 156 2.32 11.49 -22.65
CA LYS A 156 3.20 12.67 -22.71
C LYS A 156 3.30 13.35 -21.35
N ARG A 157 2.64 14.51 -21.19
CA ARG A 157 2.73 15.36 -20.01
C ARG A 157 1.63 15.10 -18.97
N ASP A 158 0.47 14.63 -19.40
CA ASP A 158 -0.59 14.24 -18.48
C ASP A 158 -0.44 12.77 -18.09
N ASP A 159 0.07 12.53 -16.89
CA ASP A 159 0.41 11.22 -16.36
C ASP A 159 -0.31 10.93 -15.04
N ALA A 160 -1.60 11.23 -14.97
CA ALA A 160 -2.45 11.05 -13.79
C ALA A 160 -2.26 9.68 -13.11
N LYS A 161 -2.17 8.59 -13.89
CA LYS A 161 -1.89 7.24 -13.36
C LYS A 161 -0.61 7.22 -12.53
N TYR A 162 0.51 7.69 -13.07
CA TYR A 162 1.80 7.72 -12.36
C TYR A 162 1.71 8.58 -11.10
N MET A 163 1.11 9.77 -11.21
CA MET A 163 0.91 10.68 -10.07
C MET A 163 0.12 10.05 -8.93
N TYR A 164 -0.97 9.31 -9.21
CA TYR A 164 -1.74 8.63 -8.17
C TYR A 164 -0.98 7.46 -7.53
N TYR A 165 -0.19 6.71 -8.29
CA TYR A 165 0.72 5.70 -7.72
C TYR A 165 1.75 6.33 -6.80
N LEU A 166 2.40 7.41 -7.24
CA LEU A 166 3.37 8.16 -6.45
C LEU A 166 2.73 8.67 -5.15
N LYS A 167 1.56 9.33 -5.24
CA LYS A 167 0.80 9.79 -4.07
C LYS A 167 0.51 8.65 -3.10
N LYS A 168 0.04 7.50 -3.60
CA LYS A 168 -0.27 6.33 -2.77
C LYS A 168 0.98 5.79 -2.07
N PHE A 169 2.09 5.61 -2.78
CA PHE A 169 3.31 5.09 -2.16
C PHE A 169 3.84 6.00 -1.06
N ILE A 170 3.88 7.31 -1.30
CA ILE A 170 4.29 8.29 -0.27
C ILE A 170 3.35 8.26 0.94
N MET A 171 2.04 8.16 0.71
CA MET A 171 1.06 8.02 1.79
C MET A 171 1.29 6.74 2.62
N GLU A 172 1.59 5.62 1.97
CA GLU A 172 1.90 4.35 2.65
C GLU A 172 3.24 4.44 3.42
N THR A 173 4.25 5.13 2.89
CA THR A 173 5.49 5.44 3.62
C THR A 173 5.21 6.32 4.85
N LEU A 174 4.38 7.36 4.71
CA LEU A 174 4.02 8.22 5.84
C LEU A 174 3.30 7.45 6.94
N LYS A 175 2.42 6.50 6.59
CA LYS A 175 1.79 5.59 7.55
C LYS A 175 2.81 4.67 8.21
N ALA A 176 3.78 4.12 7.46
CA ALA A 176 4.84 3.31 8.04
C ALA A 176 5.63 4.09 9.12
N ILE A 177 5.96 5.35 8.83
CA ILE A 177 6.64 6.23 9.80
C ILE A 177 5.74 6.54 11.01
N LYS A 178 4.49 6.97 10.77
CA LYS A 178 3.63 7.54 11.82
C LYS A 178 2.87 6.51 12.65
N LEU A 179 2.50 5.38 12.05
CA LEU A 179 1.65 4.37 12.68
C LEU A 179 2.43 3.11 13.03
N ASP A 180 3.41 2.73 12.21
CA ASP A 180 4.16 1.48 12.40
C ASP A 180 5.53 1.71 13.05
N GLY A 181 5.98 2.97 13.14
CA GLY A 181 7.23 3.35 13.79
C GLY A 181 8.49 3.14 12.96
N VAL A 182 8.37 2.80 11.66
CA VAL A 182 9.53 2.49 10.80
C VAL A 182 10.40 3.73 10.55
N ASP A 183 11.72 3.59 10.70
CA ASP A 183 12.69 4.69 10.53
C ASP A 183 13.06 4.92 9.06
N VAL A 184 12.13 5.49 8.28
CA VAL A 184 12.39 5.88 6.90
C VAL A 184 13.04 7.26 6.84
N ILE A 185 14.30 7.31 6.42
CA ILE A 185 15.15 8.51 6.43
C ILE A 185 15.17 9.28 5.10
N GLY A 186 14.64 8.70 4.01
CA GLY A 186 14.66 9.33 2.69
C GLY A 186 13.81 8.63 1.64
N TYR A 187 13.47 9.36 0.59
CA TYR A 187 12.62 8.89 -0.50
C TYR A 187 13.05 9.48 -1.85
N THR A 188 13.27 8.61 -2.83
CA THR A 188 13.63 8.97 -4.21
C THR A 188 12.53 8.55 -5.17
N ALA A 189 11.83 9.53 -5.75
CA ALA A 189 10.93 9.29 -6.87
C ALA A 189 11.74 8.92 -8.13
N TRP A 190 11.36 7.82 -8.77
CA TRP A 190 12.01 7.31 -9.97
C TRP A 190 11.09 7.40 -11.19
N SER A 191 11.47 8.07 -12.27
CA SER A 191 12.77 8.70 -12.56
C SER A 191 12.65 10.22 -12.66
N LEU A 192 13.80 10.92 -12.69
CA LEU A 192 13.82 12.34 -13.02
C LEU A 192 13.20 12.58 -14.41
N MET A 193 13.70 11.89 -15.44
CA MET A 193 13.25 12.07 -16.82
C MET A 193 12.94 10.74 -17.50
N ASP A 194 12.19 10.80 -18.59
CA ASP A 194 11.97 9.63 -19.45
C ASP A 194 13.29 9.18 -20.10
N GLY A 195 13.49 7.87 -20.21
CA GLY A 195 14.70 7.30 -20.80
C GLY A 195 14.46 5.91 -21.38
N PHE A 196 15.56 5.19 -21.61
CA PHE A 196 15.53 3.81 -22.04
C PHE A 196 15.20 2.88 -20.86
N GLU A 197 14.13 2.08 -20.96
CA GLU A 197 13.59 1.24 -19.89
C GLU A 197 13.96 -0.23 -20.06
N TRP A 198 15.26 -0.49 -20.26
CA TRP A 198 15.84 -1.84 -20.30
C TRP A 198 15.18 -2.74 -21.36
N HIS A 199 14.74 -3.94 -20.99
CA HIS A 199 14.06 -4.88 -21.88
C HIS A 199 12.74 -4.33 -22.47
N ARG A 200 12.21 -3.24 -21.91
CA ARG A 200 10.98 -2.57 -22.41
C ARG A 200 11.28 -1.46 -23.43
N GLY A 201 12.54 -1.14 -23.70
CA GLY A 201 12.92 -0.08 -24.62
C GLY A 201 12.25 1.26 -24.27
N TYR A 202 11.61 1.91 -25.24
CA TYR A 202 10.89 3.17 -25.05
C TYR A 202 9.36 2.99 -25.01
N SER A 203 8.87 1.76 -24.85
CA SER A 203 7.43 1.44 -24.85
C SER A 203 6.71 1.87 -23.56
N ILE A 204 7.47 2.23 -22.54
CA ILE A 204 6.97 2.77 -21.26
C ILE A 204 7.74 4.02 -20.87
N ARG A 205 7.17 4.81 -19.95
CA ARG A 205 7.77 6.03 -19.41
C ARG A 205 7.63 6.06 -17.89
N ARG A 206 8.67 6.52 -17.20
CA ARG A 206 8.74 6.60 -15.72
C ARG A 206 9.17 7.99 -15.20
N GLY A 207 9.56 8.90 -16.09
CA GLY A 207 10.08 10.20 -15.73
C GLY A 207 9.02 11.13 -15.21
N LEU A 208 9.37 11.94 -14.20
CA LEU A 208 8.62 13.14 -13.82
C LEU A 208 8.65 14.21 -14.93
N PHE A 209 9.70 14.20 -15.77
CA PHE A 209 9.82 15.05 -16.94
C PHE A 209 9.68 14.24 -18.23
N TYR A 210 8.80 14.73 -19.11
CA TYR A 210 8.64 14.20 -20.46
C TYR A 210 9.83 14.60 -21.34
N VAL A 211 10.31 13.63 -22.11
CA VAL A 211 11.34 13.82 -23.14
C VAL A 211 10.77 13.35 -24.48
N ASP A 212 10.81 14.24 -25.47
CA ASP A 212 10.57 13.86 -26.86
C ASP A 212 11.87 13.31 -27.46
N PHE A 213 11.92 11.98 -27.66
CA PHE A 213 13.09 11.30 -28.20
C PHE A 213 13.31 11.57 -29.70
N LEU A 214 12.30 12.08 -30.41
CA LEU A 214 12.40 12.43 -31.83
C LEU A 214 12.94 13.86 -32.03
N SER A 215 12.79 14.72 -31.02
CA SER A 215 13.36 16.06 -31.02
C SER A 215 14.88 16.01 -30.83
N GLN A 216 15.62 16.86 -31.55
CA GLN A 216 17.05 17.03 -31.36
C GLN A 216 17.39 17.68 -30.01
N GLU A 217 16.51 18.53 -29.49
CA GLU A 217 16.75 19.35 -28.30
C GLU A 217 16.57 18.56 -26.99
N LYS A 218 15.68 17.56 -26.97
CA LYS A 218 15.38 16.70 -25.81
C LYS A 218 15.09 17.49 -24.52
N MET A 219 14.40 18.62 -24.65
CA MET A 219 14.02 19.46 -23.51
C MET A 219 13.18 18.70 -22.49
N LEU A 220 13.42 18.97 -21.21
CA LEU A 220 12.66 18.40 -20.10
C LEU A 220 11.35 19.18 -19.90
N LEU A 221 10.23 18.55 -20.24
CA LEU A 221 8.91 19.16 -20.05
C LEU A 221 8.22 18.58 -18.80
N PRO A 222 7.89 19.40 -17.79
CA PRO A 222 7.30 18.88 -16.55
C PRO A 222 5.94 18.23 -16.83
N LYS A 223 5.75 17.04 -16.25
CA LYS A 223 4.47 16.32 -16.25
C LYS A 223 3.60 16.72 -15.05
N SER A 224 2.35 16.24 -15.01
CA SER A 224 1.45 16.42 -13.87
C SER A 224 2.06 15.91 -12.56
N SER A 225 2.76 14.76 -12.62
CA SER A 225 3.47 14.18 -11.47
C SER A 225 4.63 15.04 -10.95
N ALA A 226 5.39 15.73 -11.82
CA ALA A 226 6.45 16.65 -11.40
C ALA A 226 5.89 17.81 -10.58
N LEU A 227 4.80 18.42 -11.04
CA LEU A 227 4.14 19.52 -10.34
C LEU A 227 3.53 19.07 -9.00
N PHE A 228 2.97 17.86 -8.96
CA PHE A 228 2.52 17.26 -7.71
C PHE A 228 3.67 17.05 -6.73
N TYR A 229 4.77 16.45 -7.19
CA TYR A 229 5.91 16.12 -6.32
C TYR A 229 6.62 17.38 -5.82
N GLN A 230 6.73 18.42 -6.63
CA GLN A 230 7.22 19.74 -6.22
C GLN A 230 6.39 20.30 -5.05
N LYS A 231 5.06 20.41 -5.22
CA LYS A 231 4.16 20.95 -4.18
C LYS A 231 4.19 20.14 -2.89
N LEU A 232 4.38 18.82 -3.01
CA LEU A 232 4.52 17.92 -1.88
C LEU A 232 5.82 18.20 -1.11
N ILE A 233 6.95 18.38 -1.80
CA ILE A 233 8.25 18.70 -1.20
C ILE A 233 8.18 20.06 -0.50
N GLU A 234 7.62 21.08 -1.15
CA GLU A 234 7.45 22.44 -0.59
C GLU A 234 6.68 22.44 0.74
N LYS A 235 5.75 21.48 0.90
CA LYS A 235 4.92 21.34 2.11
C LYS A 235 5.40 20.25 3.06
N ASN A 236 6.50 19.56 2.72
CA ASN A 236 7.01 18.40 3.44
C ASN A 236 5.92 17.34 3.74
N GLY A 237 5.10 17.02 2.73
CA GLY A 237 4.01 16.04 2.83
C GLY A 237 2.61 16.64 2.69
N PHE A 238 1.66 16.13 3.47
CA PHE A 238 0.23 16.43 3.34
C PHE A 238 -0.28 17.19 4.59
N PRO A 239 -0.03 18.50 4.71
CA PRO A 239 -0.55 19.28 5.84
C PRO A 239 -2.09 19.33 5.80
N PRO A 240 -2.74 19.54 6.96
CA PRO A 240 -4.18 19.72 7.03
C PRO A 240 -4.62 20.88 6.12
N LEU A 241 -5.69 20.65 5.35
CA LEU A 241 -6.28 21.65 4.48
C LEU A 241 -7.56 22.21 5.13
N PRO A 242 -7.86 23.52 4.99
CA PRO A 242 -9.07 24.13 5.57
C PRO A 242 -10.37 23.43 5.14
N GLU A 243 -10.43 22.94 3.91
CA GLU A 243 -11.60 22.27 3.34
C GLU A 243 -11.91 20.92 4.01
N ASN A 244 -10.92 20.35 4.71
CA ASN A 244 -11.03 19.05 5.37
C ASN A 244 -11.14 19.19 6.91
N GLN A 245 -11.31 20.41 7.43
CA GLN A 245 -11.48 20.61 8.87
C GLN A 245 -12.93 20.35 9.30
N PRO A 246 -13.14 19.80 10.51
CA PRO A 246 -14.48 19.75 11.10
C PRO A 246 -15.11 21.14 11.15
N LEU A 247 -16.40 21.24 10.84
CA LEU A 247 -17.18 22.46 10.94
C LEU A 247 -18.09 22.39 12.17
N GLU A 248 -18.17 23.50 12.90
CA GLU A 248 -19.12 23.67 13.98
C GLU A 248 -20.39 24.35 13.45
N GLY A 249 -21.55 23.83 13.82
CA GLY A 249 -22.83 24.39 13.40
C GLY A 249 -24.00 23.49 13.78
N THR A 250 -25.20 24.05 13.68
CA THR A 250 -26.46 23.34 13.88
C THR A 250 -27.27 23.38 12.59
N PHE A 251 -27.92 22.27 12.26
CA PHE A 251 -28.94 22.27 11.22
C PHE A 251 -30.19 23.06 11.68
N PRO A 252 -31.02 23.58 10.76
CA PRO A 252 -32.30 24.22 11.10
C PRO A 252 -33.21 23.34 11.97
N CYS A 253 -34.10 23.95 12.76
CA CYS A 253 -34.96 23.24 13.72
C CYS A 253 -35.92 22.23 13.07
N ASP A 254 -36.21 22.40 11.78
CA ASP A 254 -37.08 21.57 10.95
C ASP A 254 -36.30 20.63 10.01
N PHE A 255 -35.00 20.44 10.25
CA PHE A 255 -34.18 19.55 9.44
C PHE A 255 -34.69 18.10 9.51
N ALA A 256 -35.06 17.56 8.36
CA ALA A 256 -35.54 16.19 8.25
C ALA A 256 -34.36 15.20 8.36
N TRP A 257 -34.26 14.54 9.51
CA TRP A 257 -33.40 13.38 9.70
C TRP A 257 -34.18 12.12 9.31
N GLY A 258 -33.59 11.26 8.48
CA GLY A 258 -34.29 10.07 8.00
C GLY A 258 -33.35 8.93 7.63
N ILE A 259 -33.95 7.76 7.44
CA ILE A 259 -33.32 6.57 6.88
C ILE A 259 -34.04 6.19 5.58
N VAL A 260 -33.34 5.50 4.69
CA VAL A 260 -33.92 4.98 3.44
C VAL A 260 -33.95 3.45 3.54
N ASP A 261 -35.08 2.86 3.17
CA ASP A 261 -35.20 1.44 2.90
C ASP A 261 -35.69 1.25 1.45
N ASN A 262 -34.81 0.74 0.60
CA ASN A 262 -35.10 0.53 -0.82
C ASN A 262 -35.90 -0.75 -1.07
N TYR A 263 -35.99 -1.65 -0.08
CA TYR A 263 -36.60 -2.95 -0.20
C TYR A 263 -37.45 -3.25 1.02
N ILE A 264 -38.46 -2.40 1.23
CA ILE A 264 -39.47 -2.63 2.25
C ILE A 264 -40.08 -4.00 2.00
N GLN A 265 -39.91 -4.90 2.96
CA GLN A 265 -40.39 -6.26 2.86
C GLN A 265 -41.92 -6.25 2.79
N THR A 266 -42.48 -6.56 1.62
CA THR A 266 -43.92 -6.68 1.44
C THR A 266 -44.42 -7.94 2.14
N ILE A 267 -45.23 -7.77 3.20
CA ILE A 267 -45.91 -8.91 3.82
C ILE A 267 -47.06 -9.32 2.91
N GLN A 268 -46.95 -10.52 2.33
CA GLN A 268 -47.98 -11.12 1.48
C GLN A 268 -48.89 -12.04 2.33
N LEU A 269 -49.56 -11.44 3.32
CA LEU A 269 -50.65 -12.01 4.12
C LEU A 269 -51.66 -10.85 4.19
N ILE A 270 -52.78 -10.77 3.47
CA ILE A 270 -53.85 -11.74 3.26
C ILE A 270 -54.58 -11.34 1.96
N LEU A 271 -54.32 -12.02 0.84
CA LEU A 271 -55.20 -11.97 -0.36
C LEU A 271 -56.24 -13.12 -0.35
N GLN A 272 -56.37 -13.83 0.77
CA GLN A 272 -57.38 -14.88 0.99
C GLN A 272 -58.56 -14.45 1.89
N ALA A 273 -58.63 -13.21 2.37
CA ALA A 273 -59.76 -12.71 3.18
C ALA A 273 -60.58 -11.58 2.51
N VAL A 274 -60.30 -11.25 1.23
CA VAL A 274 -61.07 -10.23 0.49
C VAL A 274 -61.92 -10.85 -0.63
N SER A 275 -62.05 -12.18 -0.69
CA SER A 275 -63.03 -12.84 -1.57
C SER A 275 -64.44 -12.94 -0.97
N ASP A 276 -64.62 -12.62 0.32
CA ASP A 276 -65.89 -12.84 1.05
C ASP A 276 -66.61 -11.55 1.52
N LEU A 277 -66.26 -10.37 1.00
CA LEU A 277 -66.98 -9.14 1.32
C LEU A 277 -67.54 -8.46 0.06
N ASN A 278 -68.88 -8.35 0.04
CA ASN A 278 -69.73 -7.73 -0.98
C ASN A 278 -69.24 -6.34 -1.42
N PRO A 279 -69.50 -5.94 -2.69
CA PRO A 279 -69.04 -4.68 -3.24
C PRO A 279 -69.97 -3.53 -2.83
N HIS A 280 -69.49 -2.62 -2.00
CA HIS A 280 -70.07 -1.27 -1.91
C HIS A 280 -69.09 -0.27 -2.50
N PRO A 281 -69.52 0.62 -3.42
CA PRO A 281 -68.63 1.55 -4.09
C PRO A 281 -68.32 2.72 -3.15
N PHE A 282 -67.10 2.77 -2.64
CA PHE A 282 -66.56 4.00 -2.05
C PHE A 282 -65.79 4.77 -3.13
N HIS A 283 -66.31 5.93 -3.50
CA HIS A 283 -65.62 6.91 -4.32
C HIS A 283 -64.43 7.51 -3.55
N LEU A 284 -63.22 7.28 -4.04
CA LEU A 284 -62.03 8.03 -3.65
C LEU A 284 -61.91 9.26 -4.57
N LYS A 285 -61.90 10.45 -3.96
CA LYS A 285 -61.44 11.68 -4.61
C LYS A 285 -59.91 11.66 -4.61
N ASP A 286 -59.35 12.07 -5.75
CA ASP A 286 -57.92 12.29 -5.97
C ASP A 286 -57.36 13.30 -4.96
N ASP A 287 -56.58 12.82 -4.00
CA ASP A 287 -55.64 13.65 -3.24
C ASP A 287 -54.28 12.92 -3.18
N TRP A 288 -53.32 13.50 -3.90
CA TRP A 288 -51.87 13.47 -3.76
C TRP A 288 -51.24 12.34 -2.92
N LEU A 289 -50.43 11.52 -3.59
CA LEU A 289 -49.53 10.51 -3.01
C LEU A 289 -48.47 11.14 -2.09
N THR A 290 -48.81 11.31 -0.81
CA THR A 290 -47.84 11.26 0.28
C THR A 290 -47.58 9.80 0.64
N PRO A 291 -46.33 9.29 0.59
CA PRO A 291 -46.04 7.97 1.12
C PRO A 291 -46.10 8.03 2.65
N VAL A 292 -47.20 7.54 3.21
CA VAL A 292 -47.33 7.23 4.63
C VAL A 292 -46.39 6.07 4.94
N ILE A 293 -45.35 6.34 5.73
CA ILE A 293 -44.47 5.33 6.32
C ILE A 293 -45.27 4.58 7.40
N PRO A 294 -45.52 3.27 7.31
CA PRO A 294 -45.93 2.51 8.47
C PRO A 294 -44.68 2.19 9.28
N ALA A 295 -44.22 3.14 10.08
CA ALA A 295 -43.37 2.81 11.21
C ALA A 295 -44.29 2.15 12.23
N LEU A 296 -44.08 0.86 12.46
CA LEU A 296 -44.66 0.10 13.57
C LEU A 296 -44.41 0.87 14.89
N TRP A 297 -45.37 1.71 15.24
CA TRP A 297 -45.46 2.38 16.53
C TRP A 297 -46.39 1.56 17.42
N GLU A 298 -45.85 0.52 18.02
CA GLU A 298 -46.34 0.02 19.31
C GLU A 298 -45.12 -0.19 20.22
N ALA A 299 -44.61 0.92 20.75
CA ALA A 299 -43.93 0.86 22.03
C ALA A 299 -45.03 0.88 23.11
N GLU A 300 -45.31 -0.31 23.62
CA GLU A 300 -46.34 -0.64 24.62
C GLU A 300 -46.35 0.31 25.82
N VAL A 301 -47.57 0.53 26.33
CA VAL A 301 -47.85 1.15 27.63
C VAL A 301 -46.91 0.59 28.70
N GLY A 302 -46.01 1.44 29.22
CA GLY A 302 -45.47 1.29 30.58
C GLY A 302 -44.01 0.83 30.77
N ARG A 303 -43.04 1.26 29.95
CA ARG A 303 -41.60 1.00 30.25
C ARG A 303 -40.79 2.27 30.56
N SER A 304 -39.83 2.13 31.49
CA SER A 304 -39.09 3.28 32.03
C SER A 304 -37.88 3.67 31.18
N ARG A 305 -37.43 4.92 31.31
CA ARG A 305 -36.30 5.52 30.56
C ARG A 305 -34.98 4.74 30.66
N GLN A 306 -34.84 3.89 31.68
CA GLN A 306 -33.68 3.01 31.89
C GLN A 306 -33.69 1.81 30.92
N GLU A 307 -34.86 1.27 30.59
CA GLU A 307 -35.02 0.10 29.70
C GLU A 307 -34.76 0.46 28.24
N ILE A 308 -35.14 1.67 27.82
CA ILE A 308 -34.87 2.19 26.46
C ILE A 308 -33.36 2.34 26.22
N LYS A 309 -32.58 2.75 27.23
CA LYS A 309 -31.12 2.86 27.13
C LYS A 309 -30.44 1.49 27.00
N THR A 310 -30.96 0.46 27.67
CA THR A 310 -30.43 -0.91 27.59
C THR A 310 -30.70 -1.55 26.23
N ILE A 311 -31.86 -1.28 25.62
CA ILE A 311 -32.21 -1.77 24.28
C ILE A 311 -31.30 -1.13 23.21
N LEU A 312 -31.09 0.18 23.28
CA LEU A 312 -30.19 0.88 22.36
C LEU A 312 -28.73 0.42 22.51
N ALA A 313 -28.26 0.15 23.73
CA ALA A 313 -26.90 -0.35 23.97
C ALA A 313 -26.67 -1.77 23.41
N ASN A 314 -27.70 -2.62 23.41
CA ASN A 314 -27.61 -3.98 22.88
C ASN A 314 -27.71 -4.04 21.35
N MET A 315 -28.38 -3.08 20.71
CA MET A 315 -28.45 -3.00 19.24
C MET A 315 -27.12 -2.57 18.60
N VAL A 316 -26.32 -1.75 19.29
CA VAL A 316 -25.00 -1.31 18.77
C VAL A 316 -23.93 -2.40 18.92
N LYS A 317 -24.07 -3.32 19.90
CA LYS A 317 -23.08 -4.37 20.16
C LYS A 317 -23.14 -5.57 19.21
N LEU A 318 -24.20 -5.73 18.42
CA LEU A 318 -24.42 -6.92 17.57
C LEU A 318 -23.87 -6.80 16.14
N ARG A 319 -23.03 -5.79 15.84
CA ARG A 319 -22.34 -5.66 14.54
C ARG A 319 -20.83 -5.43 14.65
N LEU A 320 -20.18 -6.12 15.58
CA LEU A 320 -18.74 -6.31 15.57
C LEU A 320 -18.40 -7.75 15.95
N TYR A 321 -18.52 -8.65 14.97
CA TYR A 321 -17.71 -9.86 14.82
C TYR A 321 -17.54 -10.16 13.34
#